data_AF-A0A7U4QK04-F1
#
_entry.id   AF-A0A7U4QK04-F1
#
_cell.length_a   1.000
_cell.length_b   1.000
_cell.length_c   1.000
_cell.angle_alpha   90.00
_cell.angle_beta   90.00
_cell.angle_gamma   90.00
#
_symmetry.space_group_name_H-M   'P 1'
#
loop_
_entity.id
_entity.type
_entity.pdbx_description
1 polymer ?
#
loop_
_entity_poly.entity_id
_entity_poly.type
_entity_poly.pdbx_seq_one_letter_code
_entity_poly.pdbx_strand_id
1 'polypeptide(L)'
;MKKATFYFDGACLPVNPGGIGTFGFVGVSNNQIICEKSGIVSETSTNNIAEWTAFIEALKEAQKLNITHLTVKGDSQLVVNQINNIWRVRDGNIVKLYRQAKELLKYFQEVKVIWIRRKGNLADRPAHLAYINYIEQKPKQRAQKENYRIIRLSPGAYQVITDKEKTYTVRPDEPSCTCPFFQRVNSYRLHIRSGIVIRCKHIFAVQAYAKK
;
A
#
# COMPACT_ATOMS: atom_id res chain seq x y z
N MET A 1 24.44 -15.21 15.51
CA MET A 1 22.96 -15.25 15.62
C MET A 1 22.37 -14.13 14.76
N LYS A 2 21.48 -14.43 13.80
CA LYS A 2 20.91 -13.40 12.91
C LYS A 2 19.50 -13.06 13.36
N LYS A 3 19.35 -11.91 14.02
CA LYS A 3 18.10 -11.44 14.63
C LYS A 3 17.52 -10.24 13.88
N ALA A 4 16.21 -10.23 13.66
CA ALA A 4 15.52 -9.10 13.08
C ALA A 4 14.10 -8.95 13.62
N THR A 5 13.56 -7.74 13.51
CA THR A 5 12.13 -7.46 13.66
C THR A 5 11.55 -7.12 12.30
N PHE A 6 10.50 -7.81 11.89
CA PHE A 6 9.75 -7.49 10.68
C PHE A 6 8.40 -6.87 11.08
N TYR A 7 8.01 -5.83 10.36
CA TYR A 7 6.70 -5.22 10.41
C TYR A 7 5.94 -5.64 9.15
N PHE A 8 4.66 -5.97 9.25
CA PHE A 8 3.80 -6.25 8.10
C PHE A 8 2.50 -5.45 8.20
N ASP A 9 1.94 -5.14 7.04
CA ASP A 9 0.60 -4.56 6.92
C ASP A 9 0.00 -4.91 5.56
N GLY A 10 -1.30 -5.14 5.55
CA GLY A 10 -2.09 -5.36 4.33
C GLY A 10 -3.25 -4.37 4.24
N ALA A 11 -3.51 -3.88 3.04
CA ALA A 11 -4.62 -2.97 2.79
C ALA A 11 -5.53 -3.48 1.67
N CYS A 12 -6.83 -3.20 1.77
CA CYS A 12 -7.80 -3.40 0.69
C CYS A 12 -8.51 -2.08 0.40
N LEU A 13 -8.18 -1.47 -0.74
CA LEU A 13 -8.58 -0.10 -1.11
C LEU A 13 -9.20 -0.06 -2.52
N PRO A 14 -10.11 0.87 -2.82
CA PRO A 14 -10.66 1.90 -1.95
C PRO A 14 -11.87 1.43 -1.13
N VAL A 15 -12.26 0.17 -1.30
CA VAL A 15 -13.40 -0.48 -0.63
C VAL A 15 -12.98 -1.84 -0.09
N ASN A 16 -13.64 -2.30 0.97
CA ASN A 16 -13.37 -3.59 1.59
C ASN A 16 -14.69 -4.24 2.05
N PRO A 17 -15.05 -5.44 1.55
CA PRO A 17 -14.33 -6.24 0.56
C PRO A 17 -14.48 -5.71 -0.88
N GLY A 18 -13.69 -6.25 -1.80
CA GLY A 18 -13.84 -6.02 -3.25
C GLY A 18 -12.88 -4.99 -3.86
N GLY A 19 -12.07 -4.32 -3.04
CA GLY A 19 -11.00 -3.45 -3.51
C GLY A 19 -9.73 -4.20 -3.87
N ILE A 20 -8.73 -3.45 -4.32
CA ILE A 20 -7.39 -3.95 -4.62
C ILE A 20 -6.69 -4.26 -3.30
N GLY A 21 -6.25 -5.51 -3.16
CA GLY A 21 -5.43 -5.95 -2.04
C GLY A 21 -3.97 -5.60 -2.27
N THR A 22 -3.31 -5.04 -1.28
CA THR A 22 -1.87 -4.75 -1.28
C THR A 22 -1.21 -5.23 0.00
N PHE A 23 0.09 -5.48 -0.08
CA PHE A 23 0.90 -5.81 1.07
C PHE A 23 2.10 -4.88 1.18
N GLY A 24 2.58 -4.69 2.40
CA GLY A 24 3.81 -4.01 2.74
C GLY A 24 4.51 -4.70 3.91
N PHE A 25 5.84 -4.69 3.91
CA PHE A 25 6.62 -5.09 5.07
C PHE A 25 7.96 -4.35 5.16
N VAL A 26 8.47 -4.24 6.39
CA VAL A 26 9.77 -3.61 6.70
C VAL A 26 10.54 -4.50 7.66
N GLY A 27 11.75 -4.91 7.27
CA GLY A 27 12.69 -5.62 8.13
C GLY A 27 13.67 -4.66 8.80
N VAL A 28 13.86 -4.80 10.11
CA VAL A 28 14.77 -3.99 10.92
C VAL A 28 15.72 -4.89 11.72
N SER A 29 17.01 -4.62 11.68
CA SER A 29 18.03 -5.26 12.52
C SER A 29 19.03 -4.21 13.00
N ASN A 30 19.45 -4.28 14.27
CA ASN A 30 20.33 -3.29 14.90
C ASN A 30 19.87 -1.84 14.68
N ASN A 31 18.57 -1.60 14.82
CA ASN A 31 17.89 -0.31 14.58
C ASN A 31 18.05 0.27 13.15
N GLN A 32 18.47 -0.55 12.18
CA GLN A 32 18.56 -0.18 10.77
C GLN A 32 17.55 -0.96 9.94
N ILE A 33 16.94 -0.29 8.97
CA ILE A 33 16.10 -0.95 7.96
C ILE A 33 17.02 -1.78 7.06
N ILE A 34 16.79 -3.09 7.05
CA ILE A 34 17.54 -4.05 6.22
C ILE A 34 16.78 -4.41 4.93
N CYS A 35 15.46 -4.22 4.91
CA CYS A 35 14.64 -4.32 3.71
C CYS A 35 13.29 -3.60 3.90
N GLU A 36 12.73 -3.10 2.80
CA GLU A 36 11.36 -2.59 2.70
C GLU A 36 10.81 -3.05 1.34
N LYS A 37 9.67 -3.74 1.34
CA LYS A 37 9.01 -4.19 0.10
C LYS A 37 7.51 -4.07 0.22
N SER A 38 6.87 -3.93 -0.93
CA SER A 38 5.42 -3.83 -1.04
C SER A 38 4.96 -4.31 -2.41
N GLY A 39 3.72 -4.75 -2.53
CA GLY A 39 3.18 -5.23 -3.80
C GLY A 39 1.67 -5.37 -3.84
N ILE A 40 1.16 -5.79 -5.00
CA ILE A 40 -0.24 -6.11 -5.21
C ILE A 40 -0.49 -7.58 -4.85
N VAL A 41 -1.56 -7.82 -4.11
CA VAL A 41 -2.09 -9.15 -3.80
C VAL A 41 -3.03 -9.60 -4.91
N SER A 42 -4.05 -8.79 -5.19
CA SER A 42 -5.03 -9.02 -6.26
C SER A 42 -5.83 -7.75 -6.54
N GLU A 43 -6.43 -7.65 -7.73
CA GLU A 43 -7.31 -6.50 -8.07
C GLU A 43 -8.62 -6.51 -7.29
N THR A 44 -9.06 -7.69 -6.85
CA THR A 44 -10.24 -7.88 -5.99
C THR A 44 -9.82 -8.73 -4.80
N SER A 45 -9.95 -8.19 -3.59
CA SER A 45 -9.47 -8.83 -2.36
C SER A 45 -10.35 -8.49 -1.16
N THR A 46 -9.92 -8.94 0.02
CA THR A 46 -10.42 -8.48 1.31
C THR A 46 -9.24 -8.02 2.16
N ASN A 47 -9.50 -7.19 3.18
CA ASN A 47 -8.43 -6.76 4.08
C ASN A 47 -7.75 -7.95 4.76
N ASN A 48 -8.50 -8.97 5.17
CA ASN A 48 -7.93 -10.13 5.84
C ASN A 48 -6.99 -10.93 4.93
N ILE A 49 -7.33 -11.08 3.64
CA ILE A 49 -6.44 -11.74 2.67
C ILE A 49 -5.16 -10.91 2.51
N ALA A 50 -5.27 -9.59 2.35
CA ALA A 50 -4.13 -8.70 2.21
C ALA A 50 -3.17 -8.76 3.40
N GLU A 51 -3.71 -8.74 4.62
CA GLU A 51 -2.95 -8.83 5.88
C GLU A 51 -2.22 -10.17 6.02
N TRP A 52 -2.88 -11.28 5.70
CA TRP A 52 -2.25 -12.60 5.69
C TRP A 52 -1.14 -12.70 4.63
N THR A 53 -1.36 -12.16 3.44
CA THR A 53 -0.34 -12.12 2.39
C THR A 53 0.87 -11.29 2.85
N ALA A 54 0.66 -10.13 3.47
CA ALA A 54 1.75 -9.30 4.00
C ALA A 54 2.60 -10.04 5.05
N PHE A 55 1.94 -10.75 5.97
CA PHE A 55 2.63 -11.58 6.97
C PHE A 55 3.48 -12.67 6.30
N ILE A 56 2.92 -13.39 5.33
CA ILE A 56 3.62 -14.47 4.60
C ILE A 56 4.82 -13.93 3.82
N GLU A 57 4.66 -12.82 3.10
CA GLU A 57 5.74 -12.21 2.33
C GLU A 57 6.88 -11.70 3.24
N ALA A 58 6.55 -11.17 4.43
CA ALA A 58 7.54 -10.83 5.44
C ALA A 58 8.33 -12.06 5.94
N LEU A 59 7.65 -13.19 6.19
CA LEU A 59 8.32 -14.44 6.59
C LEU A 59 9.25 -14.98 5.51
N LYS A 60 8.79 -14.99 4.24
CA LYS A 60 9.61 -15.43 3.09
C LYS A 60 10.87 -14.58 2.96
N GLU A 61 10.76 -13.26 3.09
CA GLU A 61 11.92 -12.38 3.01
C GLU A 61 12.87 -12.58 4.18
N ALA A 62 12.35 -12.73 5.41
CA ALA A 62 13.17 -13.01 6.58
C ALA A 62 13.95 -14.33 6.41
N GLN A 63 13.31 -15.37 5.86
CA GLN A 63 13.96 -16.64 5.51
C GLN A 63 15.02 -16.45 4.43
N LYS A 64 14.72 -15.72 3.35
CA LYS A 64 15.68 -15.38 2.28
C LYS A 64 16.92 -14.66 2.82
N LEU A 65 16.74 -13.81 3.82
CA LEU A 65 17.81 -13.09 4.50
C LEU A 65 18.52 -13.93 5.57
N ASN A 66 18.21 -15.21 5.70
CA ASN A 66 18.77 -16.13 6.68
C ASN A 66 18.60 -15.67 8.14
N ILE A 67 17.49 -14.98 8.45
CA ILE A 67 17.14 -14.60 9.83
C ILE A 67 16.71 -15.86 10.58
N THR A 68 17.36 -16.18 11.70
CA THR A 68 16.99 -17.37 12.50
C THR A 68 16.19 -17.02 13.76
N HIS A 69 16.27 -15.76 14.22
CA HIS A 69 15.56 -15.25 15.40
C HIS A 69 14.69 -14.06 15.00
N LEU A 70 13.39 -14.29 14.84
CA LEU A 70 12.48 -13.33 14.23
C LEU A 70 11.42 -12.82 15.21
N THR A 71 11.24 -11.51 15.26
CA THR A 71 10.01 -10.91 15.81
C THR A 71 9.20 -10.34 14.66
N VAL A 72 7.94 -10.73 14.51
CA VAL A 72 7.04 -10.18 13.50
C VAL A 72 5.96 -9.35 14.19
N LYS A 73 5.74 -8.13 13.72
CA LYS A 73 4.80 -7.17 14.29
C LYS A 73 3.81 -6.72 13.22
N GLY A 74 2.55 -6.57 13.59
CA GLY A 74 1.51 -6.00 12.75
C GLY A 74 0.31 -5.56 13.57
N ASP A 75 -0.58 -4.75 12.99
CA ASP A 75 -1.79 -4.24 13.65
C ASP A 75 -3.05 -5.07 13.36
N SER A 76 -2.95 -6.11 12.53
CA SER A 76 -4.02 -7.10 12.33
C SER A 76 -4.13 -8.06 13.52
N GLN A 77 -5.06 -7.79 14.43
CA GLN A 77 -5.40 -8.71 15.52
C GLN A 77 -5.81 -10.09 15.00
N LEU A 78 -6.48 -10.16 13.85
CA LEU A 78 -6.90 -11.43 13.26
C LEU A 78 -5.70 -12.31 12.92
N VAL A 79 -4.72 -11.78 12.16
CA VAL A 79 -3.52 -12.55 11.79
C VAL A 79 -2.74 -12.97 13.04
N VAL A 80 -2.49 -12.02 13.95
CA VAL A 80 -1.71 -12.26 15.17
C VAL A 80 -2.38 -13.31 16.07
N ASN A 81 -3.68 -13.19 16.33
CA ASN A 81 -4.39 -14.11 17.20
C ASN A 81 -4.57 -15.49 16.57
N GLN A 82 -4.81 -15.57 15.26
CA GLN A 82 -4.92 -16.84 14.57
C GLN A 82 -3.58 -17.57 14.51
N ILE A 83 -2.48 -16.89 14.16
CA ILE A 83 -1.16 -17.56 14.06
C ILE A 83 -0.63 -18.00 15.43
N ASN A 84 -1.01 -17.31 16.50
CA ASN A 84 -0.71 -17.70 17.88
C ASN A 84 -1.71 -18.73 18.44
N ASN A 85 -2.59 -19.31 17.60
CA ASN A 85 -3.62 -20.30 17.97
C ASN A 85 -4.64 -19.82 19.01
N ILE A 86 -4.74 -18.50 19.25
CA ILE A 86 -5.72 -17.91 20.17
C ILE A 86 -7.11 -17.93 19.52
N TRP A 87 -7.18 -17.63 18.22
CA TRP A 87 -8.42 -17.64 17.44
C TRP A 87 -8.42 -18.77 16.41
N ARG A 88 -9.59 -19.40 16.22
CA ARG A 88 -9.77 -20.44 15.19
C ARG A 88 -9.78 -19.84 13.79
N VAL A 89 -9.22 -20.58 12.83
CA VAL A 89 -9.28 -20.26 11.41
C VAL A 89 -10.39 -21.07 10.76
N ARG A 90 -11.43 -20.40 10.26
CA ARG A 90 -12.63 -21.06 9.68
C ARG A 90 -12.81 -20.78 8.18
N ASP A 91 -12.37 -19.61 7.72
CA ASP A 91 -12.48 -19.22 6.31
C ASP A 91 -11.53 -20.07 5.46
N GLY A 92 -12.06 -20.77 4.45
CA GLY A 92 -11.29 -21.70 3.61
C GLY A 92 -10.14 -21.05 2.83
N ASN A 93 -10.26 -19.77 2.45
CA ASN A 93 -9.19 -19.03 1.80
C ASN A 93 -8.08 -18.69 2.80
N ILE A 94 -8.47 -18.29 4.02
CA ILE A 94 -7.52 -18.01 5.10
C ILE A 94 -6.83 -19.28 5.58
N VAL A 95 -7.52 -20.44 5.61
CA VAL A 95 -6.92 -21.73 6.01
C VAL A 95 -5.68 -22.07 5.18
N LYS A 96 -5.70 -21.79 3.86
CA LYS A 96 -4.54 -22.02 2.98
C LYS A 96 -3.37 -21.12 3.37
N LEU A 97 -3.61 -19.83 3.56
CA LEU A 97 -2.59 -18.84 3.97
C LEU A 97 -2.02 -19.17 5.36
N TYR A 98 -2.89 -19.51 6.31
CA TYR A 98 -2.51 -19.93 7.64
C TYR A 98 -1.55 -21.14 7.62
N ARG A 99 -1.89 -22.19 6.85
CA ARG A 99 -1.03 -23.38 6.70
C ARG A 99 0.33 -23.02 6.11
N GLN A 100 0.35 -22.22 5.04
CA GLN A 100 1.59 -21.75 4.45
C GLN A 100 2.46 -20.98 5.45
N ALA A 101 1.86 -20.09 6.24
CA ALA A 101 2.58 -19.36 7.26
C ALA A 101 3.14 -20.28 8.35
N LYS A 102 2.36 -21.27 8.82
CA LYS A 102 2.85 -22.27 9.79
C LYS A 102 4.03 -23.07 9.28
N GLU A 103 4.05 -23.44 7.99
CA GLU A 103 5.21 -24.11 7.40
C GLU A 103 6.45 -23.20 7.36
N LEU A 104 6.29 -21.94 6.94
CA LEU A 104 7.39 -20.96 6.94
C LEU A 104 7.96 -20.72 8.34
N LEU A 105 7.10 -20.71 9.37
CA LEU A 105 7.54 -20.49 10.75
C LEU A 105 8.49 -21.59 11.27
N LYS A 106 8.45 -22.81 10.72
CA LYS A 106 9.35 -23.91 11.10
C LYS A 106 10.83 -23.64 10.79
N TYR A 107 11.11 -22.69 9.89
CA TYR A 107 12.48 -22.31 9.55
C TYR A 107 13.19 -21.60 10.71
N PHE A 108 12.46 -20.82 11.51
CA PHE A 108 13.04 -19.97 12.54
C PHE A 108 13.32 -20.77 13.81
N GLN A 109 14.51 -20.57 14.39
CA GLN A 109 14.88 -21.15 15.69
C GLN A 109 14.06 -20.53 16.83
N GLU A 110 13.83 -19.22 16.74
CA GLU A 110 12.90 -18.50 17.61
C GLU A 110 12.04 -17.56 16.76
N VAL A 111 10.73 -17.59 16.97
CA VAL A 111 9.80 -16.65 16.34
C VAL A 111 8.73 -16.17 17.32
N LYS A 112 8.49 -14.86 17.32
CA LYS A 112 7.43 -14.20 18.09
C LYS A 112 6.57 -13.37 17.17
N VAL A 113 5.25 -13.54 17.21
CA VAL A 113 4.30 -12.71 16.47
C VAL A 113 3.51 -11.86 17.46
N ILE A 114 3.60 -10.54 17.30
CA ILE A 114 3.14 -9.58 18.30
C ILE A 114 2.22 -8.55 17.65
N TRP A 115 1.07 -8.30 18.28
CA TRP A 115 0.19 -7.23 17.87
C TRP A 115 0.72 -5.87 18.36
N ILE A 116 0.68 -4.89 17.47
CA ILE A 116 1.00 -3.50 17.80
C ILE A 116 -0.13 -2.58 17.35
N ARG A 117 -0.19 -1.36 17.91
CA ARG A 117 -1.10 -0.33 17.39
C ARG A 117 -0.61 0.12 16.01
N ARG A 118 -1.56 0.49 15.14
CA ARG A 118 -1.26 1.05 13.81
C ARG A 118 -0.29 2.23 13.85
N LYS A 119 -0.47 3.13 14.82
CA LYS A 119 0.48 4.21 15.09
C LYS A 119 1.81 3.59 15.56
N GLY A 120 2.78 3.52 14.64
CA GLY A 120 4.08 2.88 14.86
C GLY A 120 4.30 1.60 14.04
N ASN A 121 3.33 1.16 13.25
CA ASN A 121 3.55 0.09 12.28
C ASN A 121 4.30 0.65 11.06
N LEU A 122 5.57 0.24 10.86
CA LEU A 122 6.41 0.72 9.76
C LEU A 122 5.91 0.26 8.38
N ALA A 123 5.05 -0.76 8.33
CA ALA A 123 4.57 -1.37 7.10
C ALA A 123 3.32 -0.70 6.49
N ASP A 124 2.63 0.17 7.23
CA ASP A 124 1.43 0.89 6.76
C ASP A 124 1.70 1.72 5.51
N ARG A 125 2.78 2.52 5.55
CA ARG A 125 3.17 3.36 4.42
C ARG A 125 3.51 2.54 3.17
N PRO A 126 4.38 1.51 3.21
CA PRO A 126 4.63 0.63 2.06
C PRO A 126 3.36 0.00 1.47
N ALA A 127 2.44 -0.51 2.30
CA ALA A 127 1.19 -1.14 1.83
C ALA A 127 0.31 -0.13 1.07
N HIS A 128 0.17 1.08 1.59
CA HIS A 128 -0.55 2.17 0.93
C HIS A 128 0.16 2.66 -0.34
N LEU A 129 1.49 2.75 -0.35
CA LEU A 129 2.25 3.16 -1.53
C LEU A 129 2.14 2.18 -2.69
N ALA A 130 2.07 0.86 -2.42
CA ALA A 130 1.81 -0.13 -3.46
C ALA A 130 0.48 0.15 -4.18
N TYR A 131 -0.57 0.46 -3.41
CA TYR A 131 -1.88 0.80 -3.96
C TYR A 131 -1.83 2.09 -4.80
N ILE A 132 -1.26 3.16 -4.24
CA ILE A 132 -1.14 4.46 -4.92
C ILE A 132 -0.38 4.29 -6.23
N ASN A 133 0.78 3.63 -6.19
CA ASN A 133 1.61 3.41 -7.38
C ASN A 133 0.86 2.63 -8.45
N TYR A 134 0.11 1.59 -8.07
CA TYR A 134 -0.68 0.79 -9.02
C TYR A 134 -1.80 1.61 -9.68
N ILE A 135 -2.58 2.37 -8.90
CA ILE A 135 -3.67 3.20 -9.45
C ILE A 135 -3.13 4.32 -10.33
N GLU A 136 -2.02 4.95 -9.95
CA GLU A 136 -1.47 6.10 -10.66
C GLU A 136 -0.70 5.75 -11.93
N GLN A 137 -0.38 4.47 -12.19
CA GLN A 137 0.30 4.05 -13.42
C GLN A 137 -0.44 4.49 -14.69
N LYS A 138 -1.75 4.22 -14.79
CA LYS A 138 -2.56 4.60 -15.97
C LYS A 138 -2.69 6.13 -16.14
N PRO A 139 -3.01 6.91 -15.09
CA PRO A 139 -2.93 8.37 -15.14
C PRO A 139 -1.57 8.92 -15.60
N LYS A 140 -0.45 8.40 -15.09
CA LYS A 140 0.90 8.81 -15.50
C LYS A 140 1.14 8.60 -16.99
N GLN A 141 0.79 7.43 -17.51
CA GLN A 141 0.94 7.10 -18.94
C GLN A 141 0.07 8.01 -19.82
N ARG A 142 -1.19 8.27 -19.42
CA ARG A 142 -2.09 9.16 -20.17
C ARG A 142 -1.62 10.61 -20.18
N ALA A 143 -1.00 11.07 -19.10
CA ALA A 143 -0.43 12.41 -19.02
C ALA A 143 0.67 12.66 -20.06
N GLN A 144 1.37 11.62 -20.51
CA GLN A 144 2.45 11.72 -21.49
C GLN A 144 1.96 11.61 -22.95
N LYS A 145 0.78 11.04 -23.18
CA LYS A 145 0.25 10.75 -24.52
C LYS A 145 -0.69 11.81 -25.08
N GLU A 146 -1.29 12.60 -24.20
CA GLU A 146 -2.27 13.62 -24.59
C GLU A 146 -1.59 14.99 -24.67
N ASN A 147 -2.08 15.84 -25.56
CA ASN A 147 -1.64 17.23 -25.63
C ASN A 147 -2.49 18.07 -24.66
N TYR A 148 -1.84 19.02 -24.01
CA TYR A 148 -2.48 19.93 -23.08
C TYR A 148 -1.99 21.35 -23.34
N ARG A 149 -2.92 22.29 -23.40
CA ARG A 149 -2.59 23.71 -23.20
C ARG A 149 -2.66 23.99 -21.70
N ILE A 150 -1.51 24.31 -21.10
CA ILE A 150 -1.37 24.57 -19.66
C ILE A 150 -1.12 26.05 -19.45
N ILE A 151 -1.97 26.70 -18.66
CA ILE A 151 -1.89 28.13 -18.34
C ILE A 151 -1.68 28.25 -16.84
N ARG A 152 -0.66 29.00 -16.41
CA ARG A 152 -0.48 29.32 -14.99
C ARG A 152 -1.46 30.42 -14.59
N LEU A 153 -2.32 30.15 -13.61
CA LEU A 153 -3.31 31.11 -13.11
C LEU A 153 -2.74 31.97 -11.97
N SER A 154 -2.06 31.32 -11.03
CA SER A 154 -1.43 31.94 -9.87
C SER A 154 -0.30 31.03 -9.33
N PRO A 155 0.47 31.43 -8.30
CA PRO A 155 1.43 30.53 -7.66
C PRO A 155 0.76 29.22 -7.20
N GLY A 156 1.26 28.09 -7.69
CA GLY A 156 0.72 26.75 -7.37
C GLY A 156 -0.60 26.38 -8.06
N ALA A 157 -1.21 27.25 -8.88
CA ALA A 157 -2.48 26.96 -9.56
C ALA A 157 -2.38 27.09 -11.09
N TYR A 158 -2.89 26.06 -11.77
CA TYR A 158 -2.82 25.93 -13.22
C TYR A 158 -4.19 25.59 -13.81
N GLN A 159 -4.43 26.06 -15.02
CA GLN A 159 -5.53 25.63 -15.86
C GLN A 159 -4.99 24.66 -16.92
N VAL A 160 -5.62 23.50 -17.03
CA VAL A 160 -5.31 22.48 -18.03
C VAL A 160 -6.48 22.40 -19.01
N ILE A 161 -6.19 22.65 -20.28
CA ILE A 161 -7.16 22.56 -21.38
C ILE A 161 -6.76 21.36 -22.24
N THR A 162 -7.68 20.39 -22.37
CA THR A 162 -7.49 19.15 -23.16
C THR A 162 -7.80 19.39 -24.63
N ASP A 163 -7.39 18.48 -25.52
CA ASP A 163 -7.76 18.50 -26.96
C ASP A 163 -9.27 18.54 -27.25
N LYS A 164 -10.12 18.18 -26.28
CA LYS A 164 -11.59 18.27 -26.36
C LYS A 164 -12.13 19.59 -25.79
N GLU A 165 -11.29 20.61 -25.65
CA GLU A 165 -11.57 21.92 -25.04
C GLU A 165 -12.15 21.86 -23.61
N LYS A 166 -12.04 20.72 -22.94
CA LYS A 166 -12.38 20.61 -21.50
C LYS A 166 -11.31 21.26 -20.67
N THR A 167 -11.75 22.03 -19.68
CA THR A 167 -10.88 22.84 -18.82
C THR A 167 -10.94 22.35 -17.38
N TYR A 168 -9.79 22.24 -16.72
CA TYR A 168 -9.68 21.85 -15.32
C TYR A 168 -8.70 22.73 -14.56
N THR A 169 -9.04 23.05 -13.31
CA THR A 169 -8.13 23.72 -12.38
C THR A 169 -7.34 22.66 -11.63
N VAL A 170 -6.02 22.85 -11.54
CA VAL A 170 -5.06 21.89 -10.98
C VAL A 170 -4.13 22.59 -10.01
N ARG A 171 -3.94 22.01 -8.83
CA ARG A 171 -2.85 22.37 -7.90
C ARG A 171 -1.98 21.14 -7.67
N PRO A 172 -0.71 21.13 -8.10
CA PRO A 172 0.15 19.95 -8.00
C PRO A 172 0.81 19.79 -6.62
N ASP A 173 0.98 20.88 -5.86
CA ASP A 173 1.69 20.89 -4.56
C ASP A 173 0.77 20.48 -3.40
N GLU A 174 -0.48 20.89 -3.47
CA GLU A 174 -1.60 20.36 -2.70
C GLU A 174 -2.49 19.57 -3.69
N PRO A 175 -2.18 18.28 -3.95
CA PRO A 175 -2.70 17.58 -5.10
C PRO A 175 -4.22 17.67 -5.18
N SER A 176 -4.71 18.49 -6.10
CA SER A 176 -6.14 18.72 -6.33
C SER A 176 -6.41 18.99 -7.80
N CYS A 177 -7.56 18.54 -8.28
CA CYS A 177 -8.01 18.76 -9.64
C CYS A 177 -9.54 18.75 -9.73
N THR A 178 -10.10 19.66 -10.53
CA THR A 178 -11.56 19.70 -10.77
C THR A 178 -12.06 18.63 -11.74
N CYS A 179 -11.20 17.71 -12.21
CA CYS A 179 -11.63 16.69 -13.16
C CYS A 179 -12.46 15.59 -12.47
N PRO A 180 -13.48 15.03 -13.16
CA PRO A 180 -14.36 14.02 -12.57
C PRO A 180 -13.63 12.78 -12.03
N PHE A 181 -12.53 12.39 -12.68
CA PHE A 181 -11.70 11.28 -12.19
C PHE A 181 -11.13 11.57 -10.80
N PHE A 182 -10.52 12.75 -10.60
CA PHE A 182 -9.89 13.13 -9.34
C PHE A 182 -10.92 13.23 -8.22
N GLN A 183 -12.04 13.91 -8.48
CA GLN A 183 -13.10 14.08 -7.49
C GLN A 183 -13.70 12.74 -7.05
N ARG A 184 -13.97 11.84 -8.00
CA ARG A 184 -14.54 10.52 -7.71
C ARG A 184 -13.56 9.60 -6.99
N VAL A 185 -12.30 9.52 -7.43
CA VAL A 185 -11.34 8.59 -6.81
C VAL A 185 -10.92 9.05 -5.42
N ASN A 186 -10.97 10.34 -5.11
CA ASN A 186 -10.60 10.86 -3.79
C ASN A 186 -11.79 11.06 -2.84
N SER A 187 -13.02 10.75 -3.27
CA SER A 187 -14.20 10.76 -2.40
C SER A 187 -14.43 9.45 -1.63
N TYR A 188 -13.67 8.39 -1.94
CA TYR A 188 -13.79 7.12 -1.22
C TYR A 188 -13.43 7.28 0.26
N ARG A 189 -14.32 6.79 1.14
CA ARG A 189 -14.17 6.88 2.59
C ARG A 189 -12.84 6.34 3.11
N LEU A 190 -12.35 5.23 2.55
CA LEU A 190 -11.07 4.65 2.97
C LEU A 190 -9.87 5.50 2.55
N HIS A 191 -9.92 6.19 1.41
CA HIS A 191 -8.88 7.14 1.05
C HIS A 191 -8.82 8.31 2.03
N ILE A 192 -9.98 8.90 2.34
CA ILE A 192 -10.09 10.00 3.31
C ILE A 192 -9.55 9.57 4.68
N ARG A 193 -9.95 8.40 5.17
CA ARG A 193 -9.51 7.87 6.47
C ARG A 193 -8.01 7.59 6.52
N SER A 194 -7.42 7.14 5.42
CA SER A 194 -5.98 6.83 5.33
C SER A 194 -5.13 8.02 4.87
N GLY A 195 -5.72 9.19 4.61
CA GLY A 195 -5.01 10.35 4.08
C GLY A 195 -4.42 10.13 2.67
N ILE A 196 -4.98 9.19 1.91
CA ILE A 196 -4.52 8.85 0.56
C ILE A 196 -5.14 9.82 -0.44
N VAL A 197 -4.30 10.40 -1.29
CA VAL A 197 -4.73 11.20 -2.45
C VAL A 197 -4.15 10.60 -3.72
N ILE A 198 -5.03 10.18 -4.63
CA ILE A 198 -4.70 9.64 -5.95
C ILE A 198 -4.64 10.78 -6.96
N ARG A 199 -3.48 10.95 -7.59
CA ARG A 199 -3.27 11.96 -8.63
C ARG A 199 -3.91 11.53 -9.95
N CYS A 200 -4.50 12.50 -10.64
CA CYS A 200 -5.02 12.32 -11.98
C CYS A 200 -3.96 12.65 -13.05
N LYS A 201 -4.27 12.34 -14.31
CA LYS A 201 -3.39 12.65 -15.44
C LYS A 201 -3.02 14.14 -15.56
N HIS A 202 -3.95 15.05 -15.21
CA HIS A 202 -3.70 16.49 -15.29
C HIS A 202 -2.69 16.97 -14.24
N ILE A 203 -2.71 16.38 -13.04
CA ILE A 203 -1.69 16.68 -12.00
C ILE A 203 -0.31 16.27 -12.52
N PHE A 204 -0.18 15.08 -13.11
CA PHE A 204 1.09 14.64 -13.70
C PHE A 204 1.53 15.51 -14.86
N ALA A 205 0.60 15.96 -15.73
CA ALA A 205 0.91 16.86 -16.84
C ALA A 205 1.45 18.21 -16.33
N VAL A 206 0.82 18.80 -15.32
CA VAL A 206 1.29 20.06 -14.70
C VAL A 206 2.63 19.87 -14.00
N GLN A 207 2.84 18.76 -13.29
CA GLN A 207 4.13 18.45 -12.66
C GLN A 207 5.27 18.29 -13.67
N ALA A 208 4.98 17.77 -14.87
CA ALA A 208 5.95 17.69 -15.95
C ALA A 208 6.21 19.06 -16.60
N TYR A 209 5.17 19.89 -16.73
CA TYR A 209 5.26 21.25 -17.26
C TYR A 209 6.09 22.17 -16.33
N ALA A 210 5.82 22.17 -15.03
CA ALA A 210 6.48 23.04 -14.06
C ALA A 210 7.96 22.71 -13.79
N LYS A 211 8.47 21.59 -14.32
CA LYS A 211 9.88 21.20 -14.26
C LYS A 211 10.69 21.69 -15.46
N LYS A 212 10.04 22.20 -16.50
CA LYS A 212 10.66 22.82 -17.66
C LYS A 212 10.88 24.31 -17.40
#